data_AF-A0A344L8I4-F1
#
_entry.id   AF-A0A344L8I4-F1
#
_cell.length_a   1.000
_cell.length_b   1.000
_cell.length_c   1.000
_cell.angle_alpha   90.00
_cell.angle_beta   90.00
_cell.angle_gamma   90.00
#
_symmetry.space_group_name_H-M   'P 1'
#
loop_
_entity.id
_entity.type
_entity.pdbx_description
1 polymer ?
#
loop_
_entity_poly.entity_id
_entity_poly.type
_entity_poly.pdbx_seq_one_letter_code
_entity_poly.pdbx_strand_id
1 'polypeptide(L)'
;MKKLVGVAAVALAVGVGGGVAAAGPSTSDSVAGDAYKRTELYFGSVKADGSEVTPEEFELFVDKEVTPSFPDGLTRLEGNGQWRNSTGEIIKERSYVLILLYPFGDRAANGEIQEIREDYKRLYDQESVLRADSTEKVSF
;
A
#
# COMPACT_ATOMS: atom_id res chain seq x y z
N MET A 1 -60.27 17.63 -14.84
CA MET A 1 -60.91 18.97 -14.91
C MET A 1 -61.24 19.34 -13.47
N LYS A 2 -60.84 20.43 -12.81
CA LYS A 2 -60.20 21.72 -13.15
C LYS A 2 -59.32 22.12 -11.94
N LYS A 3 -58.21 22.79 -12.20
CA LYS A 3 -57.31 23.40 -11.20
C LYS A 3 -57.96 24.60 -10.53
N LEU A 4 -57.56 24.93 -9.30
CA LEU A 4 -57.52 26.32 -8.85
C LEU A 4 -56.33 26.54 -7.91
N VAL A 5 -55.58 27.59 -8.23
CA VAL A 5 -54.39 28.12 -7.55
C VAL A 5 -54.80 29.43 -6.87
N GLY A 6 -54.23 29.77 -5.71
CA GLY A 6 -54.48 31.04 -5.01
C GLY A 6 -53.42 31.44 -3.99
N VAL A 7 -52.34 32.04 -4.50
CA VAL A 7 -51.44 33.13 -4.02
C VAL A 7 -51.27 33.48 -2.52
N ALA A 8 -50.00 33.33 -2.09
CA ALA A 8 -49.10 34.09 -1.20
C ALA A 8 -49.54 35.24 -0.25
N ALA A 9 -48.91 35.26 0.94
CA ALA A 9 -48.41 36.45 1.62
C ALA A 9 -47.21 36.13 2.54
N VAL A 10 -46.18 36.98 2.52
CA VAL A 10 -44.93 36.94 3.29
C VAL A 10 -45.06 37.83 4.54
N ALA A 11 -44.48 37.43 5.68
CA ALA A 11 -44.09 38.36 6.75
C ALA A 11 -42.89 37.82 7.57
N LEU A 12 -41.97 38.74 7.91
CA LEU A 12 -40.64 38.55 8.50
C LEU A 12 -40.61 38.39 10.04
N ALA A 13 -39.63 37.58 10.49
CA ALA A 13 -38.65 37.74 11.60
C ALA A 13 -39.07 38.16 13.03
N VAL A 14 -38.52 37.44 14.03
CA VAL A 14 -37.54 37.86 15.08
C VAL A 14 -37.40 36.70 16.09
N GLY A 15 -36.16 36.29 16.40
CA GLY A 15 -35.86 35.16 17.29
C GLY A 15 -35.15 35.56 18.60
N VAL A 16 -35.11 34.64 19.58
CA VAL A 16 -34.22 34.50 20.75
C VAL A 16 -34.48 33.06 21.27
N GLY A 17 -33.59 32.15 21.67
CA GLY A 17 -32.16 32.11 21.93
C GLY A 17 -31.88 30.91 22.86
N GLY A 18 -30.71 30.26 22.73
CA GLY A 18 -30.08 29.38 23.74
C GLY A 18 -30.41 27.88 23.62
N GLY A 19 -29.51 26.94 23.31
CA GLY A 19 -28.05 26.95 23.31
C GLY A 19 -27.50 26.07 24.45
N VAL A 20 -27.07 24.84 24.11
CA VAL A 20 -25.79 24.26 24.55
C VAL A 20 -25.42 23.16 23.56
N ALA A 21 -24.64 23.55 22.55
CA ALA A 21 -23.77 22.62 21.86
C ALA A 21 -22.56 22.40 22.77
N ALA A 22 -22.42 21.19 23.31
CA ALA A 22 -21.17 20.72 23.88
C ALA A 22 -20.59 19.65 22.95
N ALA A 23 -20.26 20.05 21.72
CA ALA A 23 -19.22 19.34 20.98
C ALA A 23 -17.90 19.86 21.57
N GLY A 24 -17.34 19.11 22.52
CA GLY A 24 -15.98 19.37 23.00
C GLY A 24 -15.00 19.33 21.82
N PRO A 25 -13.81 19.93 21.95
CA PRO A 25 -12.80 19.85 20.90
C PRO A 25 -12.51 18.37 20.64
N SER A 26 -12.94 17.87 19.48
CA SER A 26 -12.32 16.70 18.89
C SER A 26 -10.90 17.15 18.59
N THR A 27 -9.97 16.88 19.51
CA THR A 27 -8.55 16.90 19.21
C THR A 27 -8.35 15.86 18.13
N SER A 28 -8.50 16.30 16.89
CA SER A 28 -7.96 15.59 15.74
C SER A 28 -6.47 15.48 16.03
N ASP A 29 -6.06 14.35 16.58
CA ASP A 29 -4.67 13.91 16.63
C ASP A 29 -4.22 13.81 15.17
N SER A 30 -3.85 14.95 14.59
CA SER A 30 -3.30 15.00 13.25
C SER A 30 -1.93 14.38 13.34
N VAL A 31 -1.84 13.09 13.04
CA VAL A 31 -0.55 12.43 12.82
C VAL A 31 0.18 13.26 11.76
N ALA A 32 1.31 13.85 12.16
CA ALA A 32 2.12 14.67 11.27
C ALA A 32 2.64 13.82 10.10
N GLY A 33 2.73 14.43 8.92
CA GLY A 33 3.25 13.79 7.72
C GLY A 33 2.31 13.83 6.52
N ASP A 34 2.89 13.55 5.36
CA ASP A 34 2.19 13.47 4.10
C ASP A 34 1.62 12.07 3.88
N ALA A 35 0.57 11.97 3.08
CA ALA A 35 0.02 10.67 2.72
C ALA A 35 0.95 9.96 1.74
N TYR A 36 1.40 8.77 2.12
CA TYR A 36 2.25 7.88 1.31
C TYR A 36 1.58 6.53 1.17
N LYS A 37 1.91 5.83 0.09
CA LYS A 37 1.64 4.41 -0.02
C LYS A 37 2.83 3.63 0.52
N ARG A 38 2.54 2.59 1.28
CA ARG A 38 3.51 1.58 1.70
C ARG A 38 3.19 0.29 0.96
N THR A 39 4.18 -0.24 0.24
CA THR A 39 4.08 -1.58 -0.34
C THR A 39 5.17 -2.45 0.23
N GLU A 40 4.78 -3.64 0.68
CA GLU A 40 5.71 -4.69 1.09
C GLU A 40 5.68 -5.82 0.08
N LEU A 41 6.87 -6.22 -0.38
CA LEU A 41 7.06 -7.34 -1.29
C LEU A 41 7.88 -8.41 -0.60
N TYR A 42 7.36 -9.64 -0.58
CA TYR A 42 8.01 -10.78 0.07
C TYR A 42 8.45 -11.77 -0.99
N PHE A 43 9.75 -11.96 -1.08
CA PHE A 43 10.43 -12.78 -2.07
C PHE A 43 10.92 -14.07 -1.40
N GLY A 44 10.35 -15.20 -1.78
CA GLY A 44 10.88 -16.52 -1.42
C GLY A 44 12.22 -16.77 -2.11
N SER A 45 13.13 -17.46 -1.45
CA SER A 45 14.46 -17.73 -2.00
C SER A 45 14.59 -19.11 -2.63
N VAL A 46 13.74 -20.08 -2.29
CA VAL A 46 13.87 -21.46 -2.78
C VAL A 46 13.24 -21.57 -4.18
N LYS A 47 14.06 -21.93 -5.17
CA LYS A 47 13.67 -22.13 -6.57
C LYS A 47 13.06 -23.54 -6.75
N ALA A 48 12.37 -23.79 -7.85
CA ALA A 48 11.71 -25.08 -8.11
C ALA A 48 12.68 -26.28 -8.14
N ASP A 49 13.96 -26.05 -8.49
CA ASP A 49 15.01 -27.07 -8.47
C ASP A 49 15.63 -27.32 -7.08
N GLY A 50 15.16 -26.60 -6.06
CA GLY A 50 15.63 -26.68 -4.68
C GLY A 50 16.88 -25.84 -4.38
N SER A 51 17.45 -25.16 -5.37
CA SER A 51 18.50 -24.17 -5.12
C SER A 51 17.92 -22.88 -4.52
N GLU A 52 18.76 -22.07 -3.90
CA GLU A 52 18.34 -20.79 -3.30
C GLU A 52 18.84 -19.60 -4.10
N VAL A 53 18.06 -18.51 -4.14
CA VAL A 53 18.53 -17.18 -4.54
C VAL A 53 19.54 -16.71 -3.51
N THR A 54 20.77 -16.44 -3.93
CA THR A 54 21.82 -16.00 -2.99
C THR A 54 21.63 -14.52 -2.60
N PRO A 55 22.23 -14.07 -1.48
CA PRO A 55 22.22 -12.64 -1.13
C PRO A 55 22.76 -11.73 -2.24
N GLU A 56 23.80 -12.16 -2.95
CA GLU A 56 24.40 -11.42 -4.06
C GLU A 56 23.50 -11.40 -5.30
N GLU A 57 22.83 -12.51 -5.62
CA GLU A 57 21.83 -12.56 -6.69
C GLU A 57 20.65 -11.62 -6.37
N PHE A 58 20.19 -11.61 -5.12
CA PHE A 58 19.10 -10.74 -4.69
C PHE A 58 19.50 -9.26 -4.70
N GLU A 59 20.71 -8.92 -4.24
CA GLU A 59 21.24 -7.55 -4.34
C GLU A 59 21.28 -7.08 -5.81
N LEU A 60 21.80 -7.92 -6.71
CA LEU A 60 21.87 -7.60 -8.12
C LEU A 60 20.49 -7.40 -8.76
N PHE A 61 19.50 -8.17 -8.32
CA PHE A 61 18.11 -8.00 -8.73
C PHE A 61 17.55 -6.66 -8.24
N VAL A 62 17.79 -6.30 -6.98
CA VAL A 62 17.37 -4.99 -6.43
C VAL A 62 17.98 -3.85 -7.24
N ASP A 63 19.29 -3.89 -7.49
CA ASP A 63 20.00 -2.86 -8.23
C ASP A 63 19.50 -2.67 -9.66
N LYS A 64 19.13 -3.76 -10.33
CA LYS A 64 18.76 -3.74 -11.75
C LYS A 64 17.27 -3.52 -12.00
N GLU A 65 16.42 -4.13 -11.20
CA GLU A 65 14.98 -4.20 -11.48
C GLU A 65 14.16 -3.31 -10.53
N VAL A 66 14.63 -3.08 -9.30
CA VAL A 66 13.87 -2.34 -8.28
C VAL A 66 14.31 -0.89 -8.18
N THR A 67 15.60 -0.65 -7.98
CA THR A 67 16.17 0.69 -7.76
C THR A 67 15.86 1.69 -8.87
N PRO A 68 15.85 1.32 -10.18
CA PRO A 68 15.47 2.26 -11.24
C PRO A 68 14.02 2.75 -11.15
N SER A 69 13.11 1.92 -10.64
CA SER A 69 11.70 2.25 -10.45
C SER A 69 11.46 3.02 -9.13
N PHE A 70 12.28 2.78 -8.11
CA PHE A 70 12.18 3.42 -6.79
C PHE A 70 13.49 4.10 -6.36
N PRO A 71 13.96 5.13 -7.11
CA PRO A 71 15.27 5.75 -6.89
C PRO A 71 15.35 6.58 -5.60
N ASP A 72 14.21 7.01 -5.07
CA ASP A 72 14.14 7.78 -3.81
C ASP A 72 14.45 6.93 -2.57
N GLY A 73 14.44 5.59 -2.73
CA GLY A 73 14.91 4.65 -1.71
C GLY A 73 13.92 3.53 -1.41
N LEU A 74 14.45 2.52 -0.72
CA LEU A 74 13.75 1.33 -0.26
C LEU A 74 14.42 0.79 1.01
N THR A 75 13.72 -0.07 1.74
CA THR A 75 14.34 -0.85 2.83
C THR A 75 14.29 -2.33 2.50
N ARG A 76 15.43 -3.02 2.65
CA ARG A 76 15.49 -4.49 2.58
C ARG A 76 15.60 -5.08 3.98
N LEU A 77 14.77 -6.07 4.26
CA LEU A 77 14.87 -6.93 5.44
C LEU A 77 15.08 -8.39 5.00
N GLU A 78 15.63 -9.19 5.91
CA GLU A 78 15.71 -10.65 5.77
C GLU A 78 14.86 -11.32 6.83
N GLY A 79 14.22 -12.43 6.45
CA GLY A 79 13.40 -13.24 7.34
C GLY A 79 13.40 -14.71 6.96
N ASN A 80 12.70 -15.51 7.75
CA ASN A 80 12.43 -16.91 7.43
C ASN A 80 10.91 -17.08 7.31
N GLY A 81 10.46 -17.43 6.12
CA GLY A 81 9.06 -17.60 5.78
C GLY A 81 8.63 -19.06 5.87
N GLN A 82 7.31 -19.26 6.01
CA GLN A 82 6.67 -20.54 5.77
C GLN A 82 5.37 -20.30 5.02
N TRP A 83 5.15 -21.04 3.94
CA TRP A 83 3.93 -20.91 3.14
C TRP A 83 3.53 -22.26 2.55
N ARG A 84 2.29 -22.32 2.05
CA ARG A 84 1.75 -23.52 1.42
C ARG A 84 1.83 -23.38 -0.09
N ASN A 85 2.59 -24.25 -0.75
CA ASN A 85 2.73 -24.25 -2.20
C ASN A 85 1.46 -24.79 -2.91
N SER A 86 1.50 -24.75 -4.24
CA SER A 86 0.43 -25.25 -5.10
C SER A 86 0.12 -26.74 -4.92
N THR A 87 1.08 -27.56 -4.46
CA THR A 87 0.89 -28.99 -4.14
C THR A 87 0.29 -29.25 -2.75
N GLY A 88 0.19 -28.22 -1.91
CA GLY A 88 -0.35 -28.30 -0.55
C GLY A 88 0.71 -28.52 0.54
N GLU A 89 1.98 -28.59 0.18
CA GLU A 89 3.12 -28.77 1.10
C GLU A 89 3.50 -27.46 1.77
N ILE A 90 3.92 -27.53 3.04
CA ILE A 90 4.47 -26.37 3.75
C ILE A 90 5.95 -26.26 3.44
N ILE A 91 6.31 -25.22 2.68
CA ILE A 91 7.69 -24.86 2.37
C ILE A 91 8.19 -23.91 3.45
N LYS A 92 9.44 -24.13 3.89
CA LYS A 92 10.15 -23.25 4.81
C LYS A 92 11.38 -22.74 4.08
N GLU A 93 11.56 -21.44 4.05
CA GLU A 93 12.61 -20.83 3.25
C GLU A 93 13.09 -19.51 3.87
N ARG A 94 14.28 -19.09 3.46
CA ARG A 94 14.71 -17.70 3.63
C ARG A 94 13.81 -16.82 2.76
N SER A 95 13.54 -15.62 3.23
CA SER A 95 12.78 -14.64 2.48
C SER A 95 13.42 -13.27 2.57
N TYR A 96 13.35 -12.52 1.49
CA TYR A 96 13.69 -11.10 1.47
C TYR A 96 12.41 -10.28 1.46
N VAL A 97 12.39 -9.20 2.24
CA VAL A 97 11.26 -8.26 2.26
C VAL A 97 11.74 -6.89 1.80
N LEU A 98 11.10 -6.36 0.76
CA LEU A 98 11.28 -4.97 0.36
C LEU A 98 10.12 -4.14 0.86
N ILE A 99 10.44 -3.04 1.53
CA ILE A 99 9.48 -2.02 1.96
C ILE A 99 9.71 -0.79 1.10
N LEU A 100 8.66 -0.42 0.36
CA LEU A 100 8.62 0.74 -0.52
C LEU A 100 7.70 1.79 0.08
N LEU A 101 8.16 3.03 0.18
CA LEU A 101 7.37 4.19 0.54
C LEU A 101 7.41 5.17 -0.63
N TYR A 102 6.24 5.47 -1.21
CA TYR A 102 6.15 6.35 -2.38
C TYR A 102 4.93 7.28 -2.27
N PRO A 103 4.96 8.46 -2.94
CA PRO A 103 3.88 9.44 -2.83
C PRO A 103 2.52 8.84 -3.16
N PHE A 104 1.48 9.19 -2.39
CA PHE A 104 0.14 8.63 -2.60
C PHE A 104 -0.41 8.85 -4.03
N GLY A 105 -0.01 9.96 -4.65
CA GLY A 105 -0.41 10.35 -6.01
C GLY A 105 0.38 9.68 -7.14
N ASP A 106 1.37 8.85 -6.84
CA ASP A 106 2.13 8.14 -7.87
C ASP A 106 1.26 7.09 -8.56
N ARG A 107 1.07 7.28 -9.87
CA ARG A 107 0.24 6.41 -10.72
C ARG A 107 1.07 5.33 -11.42
N ALA A 108 2.39 5.51 -11.55
CA ALA A 108 3.28 4.57 -12.22
C ALA A 108 3.64 3.40 -11.30
N ALA A 109 3.81 3.69 -10.00
CA ALA A 109 4.28 2.73 -8.99
C ALA A 109 3.56 1.37 -9.02
N ASN A 110 2.24 1.33 -9.23
CA ASN A 110 1.54 0.04 -9.28
C ASN A 110 1.99 -0.84 -10.46
N GLY A 111 2.22 -0.24 -11.63
CA GLY A 111 2.70 -0.97 -12.80
C GLY A 111 4.12 -1.49 -12.59
N GLU A 112 5.01 -0.61 -12.12
CA GLU A 112 6.41 -0.92 -11.82
C GLU A 112 6.53 -2.04 -10.77
N ILE A 113 5.70 -2.00 -9.71
CA ILE A 113 5.66 -3.07 -8.70
C ILE A 113 5.23 -4.41 -9.31
N GLN A 114 4.28 -4.42 -10.27
CA GLN A 114 3.92 -5.69 -10.91
C GLN A 114 5.02 -6.19 -11.82
N GLU A 115 5.71 -5.30 -12.54
CA GLU A 115 6.85 -5.66 -13.39
C GLU A 115 7.96 -6.31 -12.54
N ILE A 116 8.36 -5.68 -11.43
CA ILE A 116 9.32 -6.24 -10.46
C ILE A 116 8.92 -7.66 -10.00
N ARG A 117 7.63 -7.87 -9.69
CA ARG A 117 7.15 -9.19 -9.22
C ARG A 117 7.23 -10.24 -10.32
N GLU A 118 6.82 -9.90 -11.54
CA GLU A 118 6.87 -10.83 -12.68
C GLU A 118 8.30 -11.10 -13.14
N ASP A 119 9.19 -10.12 -13.03
CA ASP A 119 10.61 -10.28 -13.34
C ASP A 119 11.31 -11.19 -12.34
N TYR A 120 11.05 -11.03 -11.04
CA TYR A 120 11.56 -11.95 -10.04
C TYR A 120 11.10 -13.39 -10.28
N LYS A 121 9.80 -13.57 -10.54
CA LYS A 121 9.23 -14.89 -10.85
C LYS A 121 9.89 -15.53 -12.07
N ARG A 122 10.13 -14.74 -13.12
CA ARG A 122 10.76 -15.22 -14.36
C ARG A 122 12.24 -15.53 -14.18
N LEU A 123 12.97 -14.70 -13.46
CA LEU A 123 14.43 -14.84 -13.27
C LEU A 123 14.80 -16.00 -12.34
N TYR A 124 13.97 -16.26 -11.32
CA TYR A 124 14.28 -17.21 -10.25
C TYR A 124 13.25 -18.35 -10.11
N ASP A 125 12.40 -18.54 -11.12
CA ASP A 125 11.40 -19.61 -11.21
C ASP A 125 10.51 -19.72 -9.95
N GLN A 126 9.97 -18.58 -9.53
CA GLN A 126 9.13 -18.49 -8.33
C GLN A 126 7.65 -18.60 -8.68
N GLU A 127 6.89 -19.32 -7.84
CA GLU A 127 5.43 -19.41 -7.98
C GLU A 127 4.77 -18.03 -7.76
N SER A 128 5.27 -17.27 -6.79
CA SER A 128 4.69 -15.97 -6.44
C SER A 128 5.65 -15.06 -5.69
N VAL A 129 5.33 -13.77 -5.68
CA VAL A 129 5.89 -12.77 -4.75
C VAL A 129 4.70 -12.20 -4.00
N LEU A 130 4.64 -12.30 -2.67
CA LEU A 130 3.53 -11.73 -1.91
C LEU A 130 3.64 -10.21 -1.94
N ARG A 131 2.49 -9.54 -2.12
CA ARG A 131 2.36 -8.09 -2.05
C ARG A 131 1.34 -7.71 -0.98
N ALA A 132 1.71 -6.80 -0.09
CA ALA A 132 0.81 -6.14 0.84
C ALA A 132 0.88 -4.63 0.65
N ASP A 133 -0.26 -3.95 0.65
CA ASP A 133 -0.35 -2.51 0.45
C ASP A 133 -1.08 -1.84 1.63
N SER A 134 -0.54 -0.72 2.11
CA SER A 134 -1.20 0.17 3.06
C SER A 134 -1.00 1.64 2.68
N THR A 135 -1.68 2.53 3.40
CA THR A 135 -1.49 3.98 3.30
C THR A 135 -1.07 4.48 4.66
N GLU A 136 0.04 5.23 4.69
CA GLU A 136 0.67 5.68 5.92
C GLU A 136 0.86 7.20 5.91
N LYS A 137 0.98 7.79 7.09
CA LYS A 137 1.45 9.17 7.27
C LYS A 137 2.96 9.14 7.48
N VAL A 138 3.72 9.80 6.60
CA VAL A 138 5.18 9.74 6.59
C VAL A 138 5.77 11.15 6.65
N SER A 139 6.82 11.32 7.45
CA SER A 139 7.64 12.51 7.55
C SER A 139 9.11 12.09 7.50
N PHE A 140 9.91 12.82 6.72
CA PHE A 140 11.36 12.60 6.56
C PHE A 140 12.16 13.69 7.25
#